data_AF-A0AAQ0Q9S9-F1
#
_entry.id   AF-A0AAQ0Q9S9-F1
#
_cell.length_a   1.000
_cell.length_b   1.000
_cell.length_c   1.000
_cell.angle_alpha   90.00
_cell.angle_beta   90.00
_cell.angle_gamma   90.00
#
_symmetry.space_group_name_H-M   'P 1'
#
loop_
_entity.id
_entity.type
_entity.pdbx_description
1 polymer ?
#
loop_
_entity_poly.entity_id
_entity_poly.type
_entity_poly.pdbx_seq_one_letter_code
_entity_poly.pdbx_strand_id
1 'polypeptide(L)'
;MKDHYVSYQQAIKLKELELSGEVTGKYVDCPNDPTLFNGMLYQSWNLENDEVLAPRLDQAQTWLREEKEIDVLVFNCACGYGWEISKAGNNLTRGTTIMLFDEMGEDENSGMWLSYEKALSAGIDAALKILED
;
A
#
# COMPACT_ATOMS: atom_id res chain seq x y z
N MET A 1 -8.46 -13.27 0.36
CA MET A 1 -8.56 -12.74 1.75
C MET A 1 -7.22 -12.16 2.20
N LYS A 2 -6.08 -12.83 1.93
CA LYS A 2 -4.74 -12.24 2.08
C LYS A 2 -4.55 -11.00 1.20
N ASP A 3 -5.20 -10.96 0.04
CA ASP A 3 -5.06 -9.91 -0.97
C ASP A 3 -5.57 -8.53 -0.53
N HIS A 4 -6.26 -8.43 0.61
CA HIS A 4 -6.72 -7.13 1.13
C HIS A 4 -5.74 -6.47 2.11
N TYR A 5 -4.65 -7.15 2.49
CA TYR A 5 -3.64 -6.65 3.41
C TYR A 5 -2.34 -6.36 2.66
N VAL A 6 -1.57 -5.40 3.17
CA VAL A 6 -0.22 -5.14 2.65
C VAL A 6 0.66 -6.38 2.82
N SER A 7 1.60 -6.57 1.90
CA SER A 7 2.61 -7.61 2.02
C SER A 7 3.51 -7.37 3.24
N TYR A 8 4.24 -8.39 3.70
CA TYR A 8 5.19 -8.21 4.80
C TYR A 8 6.27 -7.15 4.48
N GLN A 9 6.73 -7.10 3.23
CA GLN A 9 7.72 -6.11 2.79
C GLN A 9 7.15 -4.68 2.82
N GLN A 10 5.91 -4.51 2.37
CA GLN A 10 5.19 -3.24 2.48
C GLN A 10 5.00 -2.83 3.94
N ALA A 11 4.63 -3.78 4.82
CA ALA A 11 4.46 -3.53 6.25
C ALA A 11 5.74 -3.02 6.91
N ILE A 12 6.90 -3.57 6.54
CA ILE A 12 8.21 -3.10 7.02
C ILE A 12 8.47 -1.66 6.58
N LYS A 13 8.31 -1.35 5.29
CA LYS A 13 8.48 0.01 4.76
C LYS A 13 7.53 1.01 5.39
N LEU A 14 6.26 0.63 5.58
CA LEU A 14 5.27 1.45 6.26
C LEU A 14 5.65 1.73 7.72
N LYS A 15 6.21 0.74 8.43
CA LYS A 15 6.75 0.91 9.78
C LYS A 15 7.94 1.87 9.80
N GLU A 16 8.86 1.75 8.84
CA GLU A 16 10.02 2.65 8.69
C GLU A 16 9.60 4.09 8.40
N LEU A 17 8.53 4.29 7.63
CA LEU A 17 7.94 5.60 7.34
C LEU A 17 6.98 6.10 8.44
N GLU A 18 6.99 5.45 9.60
CA GLU A 18 6.23 5.79 10.80
C GLU A 18 4.71 5.77 10.61
N LEU A 19 4.18 4.79 9.86
CA LEU A 19 2.73 4.55 9.83
C LEU A 19 2.21 4.38 11.26
N SER A 20 1.21 5.18 11.59
CA SER A 20 0.60 5.22 12.92
C SER A 20 -0.92 5.02 12.81
N GLY A 21 -1.54 4.71 13.94
CA GLY A 21 -2.97 4.45 14.02
C GLY A 21 -3.33 2.98 14.19
N GLU A 22 -4.64 2.73 14.24
CA GLU A 22 -5.20 1.39 14.43
C GLU A 22 -5.30 0.66 13.09
N VAL A 23 -4.70 -0.52 13.01
CA VAL A 23 -4.77 -1.40 11.84
C VAL A 23 -5.49 -2.70 12.17
N THR A 24 -5.96 -3.40 11.15
CA THR A 24 -6.78 -4.62 11.31
C THR A 24 -6.00 -5.92 11.19
N GLY A 25 -4.67 -5.84 11.06
CA GLY A 25 -3.79 -6.98 10.97
C GLY A 25 -2.38 -6.71 11.49
N LYS A 26 -1.64 -7.78 11.74
CA LYS A 26 -0.21 -7.77 12.05
C LYS A 26 0.47 -9.00 11.45
N TYR A 27 1.76 -8.88 11.16
CA TYR A 27 2.64 -10.02 10.91
C TYR A 27 3.29 -10.47 12.22
N VAL A 28 3.28 -11.78 12.45
CA VAL A 28 3.95 -12.47 13.56
C VAL A 28 5.01 -13.42 13.02
N ASP A 29 5.84 -14.00 13.89
CA ASP A 29 6.92 -14.95 13.51
C ASP A 29 7.96 -14.35 12.52
N CYS A 30 8.12 -13.03 12.58
CA CYS A 30 9.04 -12.25 11.74
C CYS A 30 10.51 -12.40 12.20
N PRO A 31 11.50 -12.18 11.30
CA PRO A 31 11.37 -12.03 9.85
C PRO A 31 11.36 -13.38 9.11
N ASN A 32 11.52 -14.50 9.83
CA ASN A 32 11.83 -15.79 9.22
C ASN A 32 10.60 -16.50 8.61
N ASP A 33 9.43 -16.41 9.25
CA ASP A 33 8.19 -17.03 8.77
C ASP A 33 6.97 -16.12 8.98
N PRO A 34 6.95 -14.93 8.36
CA PRO A 34 5.96 -13.90 8.62
C PRO A 34 4.53 -14.39 8.34
N THR A 35 3.75 -14.55 9.40
CA THR A 35 2.36 -15.04 9.35
C THR A 35 1.39 -13.89 9.61
N LEU A 36 0.44 -13.68 8.69
CA LEU A 36 -0.58 -12.64 8.83
C LEU A 36 -1.66 -13.07 9.83
N PHE A 37 -1.72 -12.39 10.98
CA PHE A 37 -2.87 -12.40 11.89
C PHE A 37 -3.76 -11.19 11.61
N ASN A 38 -5.06 -11.41 11.45
CA ASN A 38 -6.02 -10.35 11.12
C ASN A 38 -7.37 -10.56 11.80
N GLY A 39 -8.23 -9.54 11.76
CA GLY A 39 -9.58 -9.58 12.35
C GLY A 39 -9.68 -9.02 13.78
N MET A 40 -8.63 -8.36 14.25
CA MET A 40 -8.61 -7.58 15.50
C MET A 40 -7.94 -6.23 15.23
N LEU A 41 -8.12 -5.28 16.14
CA LEU A 41 -7.43 -3.99 16.08
C LEU A 41 -6.06 -4.09 16.76
N TYR A 42 -5.04 -3.64 16.04
CA TYR A 42 -3.66 -3.58 16.48
C TYR A 42 -3.11 -2.17 16.33
N GLN A 43 -2.20 -1.80 17.23
CA GLN A 43 -1.49 -0.54 17.32
C GLN A 43 -0.02 -0.83 17.63
N SER A 44 0.86 0.16 17.48
CA SER A 44 2.29 -0.06 17.75
C SER A 44 2.60 -0.52 19.18
N TRP A 45 1.81 -0.07 20.17
CA TRP A 45 2.05 -0.36 21.59
C TRP A 45 1.58 -1.75 22.05
N ASN A 46 0.75 -2.46 21.26
CA ASN A 46 0.31 -3.83 21.58
C ASN A 46 0.95 -4.89 20.67
N LEU A 47 2.06 -4.54 20.01
CA LEU A 47 2.90 -5.50 19.31
C LEU A 47 3.86 -6.19 20.26
N GLU A 48 4.01 -7.49 20.10
CA GLU A 48 5.06 -8.30 20.71
C GLU A 48 6.32 -8.29 19.83
N ASN A 49 7.41 -8.84 20.36
CA ASN A 49 8.74 -8.75 19.74
C ASN A 49 8.74 -9.11 18.25
N ASP A 50 9.37 -8.25 17.45
CA ASP A 50 9.51 -8.34 15.99
C ASP A 50 8.21 -8.35 15.18
N GLU A 51 7.04 -8.24 15.81
CA GLU A 51 5.78 -8.09 15.10
C GLU A 51 5.71 -6.76 14.35
N VAL A 52 4.91 -6.73 13.28
CA VAL A 52 4.78 -5.58 12.39
C VAL A 52 3.31 -5.35 12.07
N LEU A 53 2.86 -4.09 12.13
CA LEU A 53 1.50 -3.73 11.72
C LEU A 53 1.28 -4.08 10.24
N ALA A 54 0.17 -4.76 9.96
CA ALA A 54 -0.26 -5.12 8.61
C ALA A 54 -1.60 -4.42 8.33
N PRO A 55 -1.59 -3.14 7.90
CA PRO A 55 -2.81 -2.47 7.47
C PRO A 55 -3.46 -3.18 6.27
N ARG A 56 -4.77 -3.00 6.13
CA ARG A 56 -5.41 -3.26 4.84
C ARG A 56 -4.89 -2.29 3.78
N LEU A 57 -4.95 -2.70 2.51
CA LEU A 57 -4.48 -1.87 1.40
C LEU A 57 -5.17 -0.49 1.37
N ASP A 58 -6.46 -0.43 1.70
CA ASP A 58 -7.22 0.83 1.77
C ASP A 58 -6.83 1.70 2.98
N GLN A 59 -6.44 1.10 4.11
CA GLN A 59 -5.87 1.81 5.25
C GLN A 59 -4.51 2.42 4.89
N ALA A 60 -3.64 1.63 4.23
CA ALA A 60 -2.34 2.12 3.77
C ALA A 60 -2.48 3.23 2.71
N GLN A 61 -3.40 3.06 1.75
CA GLN A 61 -3.73 4.08 0.74
C GLN A 61 -4.24 5.38 1.37
N THR A 62 -5.09 5.28 2.38
CA THR A 62 -5.61 6.44 3.11
C THR A 62 -4.50 7.17 3.86
N TRP A 63 -3.64 6.42 4.55
CA TRP A 63 -2.50 7.00 5.25
C TRP A 63 -1.52 7.69 4.29
N LEU A 64 -1.21 7.08 3.13
CA LEU A 64 -0.38 7.71 2.10
C LEU A 64 -0.97 9.05 1.65
N ARG A 65 -2.28 9.10 1.41
CA ARG A 65 -2.97 10.32 1.00
C ARG A 65 -2.95 11.40 2.08
N GLU A 66 -3.30 11.03 3.31
CA GLU A 66 -3.59 11.99 4.37
C GLU A 66 -2.33 12.45 5.11
N GLU A 67 -1.37 11.55 5.32
CA GLU A 67 -0.15 11.83 6.11
C GLU A 67 1.07 12.10 5.23
N LYS A 68 1.09 11.59 3.99
CA LYS A 68 2.25 11.75 3.08
C LYS A 68 1.94 12.59 1.84
N GLU A 69 0.70 13.06 1.68
CA GLU A 69 0.24 13.81 0.51
C GLU A 69 0.46 13.06 -0.83
N ILE A 70 0.44 11.72 -0.79
CA ILE A 70 0.61 10.84 -1.95
C ILE A 70 -0.70 10.10 -2.22
N ASP A 71 -1.33 10.43 -3.34
CA ASP A 71 -2.52 9.76 -3.84
C ASP A 71 -2.12 8.57 -4.72
N VAL A 72 -2.56 7.38 -4.33
CA VAL A 72 -2.52 6.18 -5.19
C VAL A 72 -3.93 5.96 -5.74
N LEU A 73 -4.15 6.23 -7.02
CA LEU A 73 -5.40 5.95 -7.72
C LEU A 73 -5.31 4.58 -8.38
N VAL A 74 -6.38 3.79 -8.29
CA VAL A 74 -6.55 2.59 -9.14
C VAL A 74 -7.71 2.84 -10.08
N PHE A 75 -7.48 2.63 -11.37
CA PHE A 75 -8.50 2.73 -12.41
C PHE A 75 -8.64 1.37 -13.10
N ASN A 76 -9.77 1.17 -13.79
CA ASN A 76 -10.00 -0.01 -14.60
C ASN A 76 -10.27 0.39 -16.06
N CYS A 77 -9.93 -0.52 -16.97
CA CYS A 77 -10.31 -0.43 -18.37
C CYS A 77 -10.65 -1.84 -18.90
N ALA A 78 -10.88 -1.96 -20.21
CA ALA A 78 -11.18 -3.25 -20.83
C ALA A 78 -10.06 -4.29 -20.65
N CYS A 79 -8.84 -3.84 -20.39
CA CYS A 79 -7.66 -4.67 -20.27
C CYS A 79 -7.32 -5.09 -18.83
N GLY A 80 -8.05 -4.60 -17.83
CA GLY A 80 -7.77 -4.89 -16.41
C GLY A 80 -7.70 -3.62 -15.56
N TYR A 81 -6.89 -3.67 -14.51
CA TYR A 81 -6.67 -2.57 -13.58
C TYR A 81 -5.28 -1.96 -13.77
N GLY A 82 -5.18 -0.65 -13.65
CA GLY A 82 -3.91 0.09 -13.58
C GLY A 82 -3.92 1.04 -12.38
N TRP A 83 -2.76 1.61 -12.08
CA TRP A 83 -2.63 2.59 -11.00
C TRP A 83 -1.96 3.89 -11.47
N GLU A 84 -2.14 4.96 -10.69
CA GLU A 84 -1.49 6.25 -10.91
C GLU A 84 -1.08 6.81 -9.55
N ILE A 85 0.09 7.45 -9.50
CA ILE A 85 0.55 8.17 -8.32
C ILE A 85 0.51 9.67 -8.62
N SER A 86 -0.14 10.41 -7.74
CA SER A 86 -0.17 11.86 -7.73
C SER A 86 0.31 12.40 -6.38
N LYS A 87 0.95 13.56 -6.39
CA LYS A 87 1.19 14.35 -5.19
C LYS A 87 0.06 15.36 -5.04
N ALA A 88 -0.54 15.43 -3.85
CA ALA A 88 -1.57 16.40 -3.57
C ALA A 88 -1.01 17.83 -3.74
N GLY A 89 -1.86 18.72 -4.28
CA GLY A 89 -1.58 20.16 -4.30
C GLY A 89 -1.91 20.79 -2.96
N ASN A 90 -1.54 22.05 -2.76
CA ASN A 90 -1.93 22.80 -1.56
C ASN A 90 -3.15 23.71 -1.84
N ASN A 91 -3.47 24.62 -0.92
CA ASN A 91 -4.57 25.57 -1.09
C ASN A 91 -4.40 26.57 -2.26
N LEU A 92 -3.25 26.56 -2.94
CA LEU A 92 -2.91 27.43 -4.06
C LEU A 92 -2.62 26.65 -5.36
N THR A 93 -2.40 25.34 -5.30
CA THR A 93 -2.02 24.52 -6.46
C THR A 93 -2.92 23.29 -6.59
N ARG A 94 -3.12 22.82 -7.83
CA ARG A 94 -3.68 21.49 -8.06
C ARG A 94 -2.59 20.45 -7.84
N GLY A 95 -3.00 19.20 -7.58
CA GLY A 95 -2.06 18.07 -7.51
C GLY A 95 -1.27 17.87 -8.80
N THR A 96 -0.20 17.11 -8.71
CA THR A 96 0.69 16.78 -9.83
C THR A 96 0.81 15.27 -9.95
N THR A 97 0.46 14.71 -11.11
CA THR A 97 0.76 13.31 -11.44
C THR A 97 2.27 13.11 -11.40
N ILE A 98 2.74 12.18 -10.57
CA ILE A 98 4.15 11.79 -10.45
C ILE A 98 4.44 10.65 -11.42
N MET A 99 3.57 9.64 -11.46
CA MET A 99 3.81 8.41 -12.21
C MET A 99 2.49 7.81 -12.70
N LEU A 100 2.50 7.38 -13.96
CA LEU A 100 1.48 6.49 -14.52
C LEU A 100 2.02 5.06 -14.45
N PHE A 101 1.13 4.10 -14.15
CA PHE A 101 1.43 2.67 -13.97
C PHE A 101 2.56 2.11 -14.85
N ASP A 102 3.28 1.14 -14.31
CA ASP A 102 4.13 0.27 -15.11
C ASP A 102 3.31 -0.87 -15.74
N GLU A 103 3.69 -1.31 -16.95
CA GLU A 103 3.02 -2.42 -17.65
C GLU A 103 3.51 -3.79 -17.10
N MET A 104 3.55 -3.93 -15.77
CA MET A 104 4.13 -5.07 -15.05
C MET A 104 3.07 -5.98 -14.38
N GLY A 105 1.79 -5.75 -14.68
CA GLY A 105 0.68 -6.58 -14.24
C GLY A 105 0.66 -7.96 -14.91
N GLU A 106 -0.24 -8.85 -14.45
CA GLU A 106 -0.23 -10.26 -14.89
C GLU A 106 -0.86 -10.50 -16.26
N ASP A 107 -1.59 -9.53 -16.81
CA ASP A 107 -2.14 -9.65 -18.15
C ASP A 107 -1.03 -9.54 -19.20
N GLU A 108 -0.77 -10.64 -19.92
CA GLU A 108 0.33 -10.76 -20.87
C GLU A 108 0.24 -9.82 -22.08
N ASN A 109 -0.96 -9.31 -22.39
CA ASN A 109 -1.19 -8.49 -23.58
C ASN A 109 -1.12 -6.99 -23.26
N SER A 110 -1.60 -6.60 -22.09
CA SER A 110 -1.73 -5.20 -21.69
C SER A 110 -0.79 -4.77 -20.58
N GLY A 111 -0.15 -5.72 -19.89
CA GLY A 111 0.65 -5.45 -18.71
C GLY A 111 -0.17 -4.92 -17.53
N MET A 112 -1.50 -5.09 -17.54
CA MET A 112 -2.38 -4.65 -16.47
C MET A 112 -2.60 -5.73 -15.42
N TRP A 113 -2.99 -5.32 -14.21
CA TRP A 113 -3.29 -6.25 -13.13
C TRP A 113 -4.69 -6.83 -13.29
N LEU A 114 -4.80 -8.13 -12.99
CA LEU A 114 -6.07 -8.87 -13.13
C LEU A 114 -7.07 -8.58 -11.99
N SER A 115 -6.67 -7.81 -10.98
CA SER A 115 -7.54 -7.45 -9.86
C SER A 115 -7.19 -6.08 -9.28
N TYR A 116 -8.19 -5.44 -8.68
CA TYR A 116 -8.04 -4.15 -8.00
C TYR A 116 -6.99 -4.20 -6.89
N GLU A 117 -7.03 -5.23 -6.04
CA GLU A 117 -6.12 -5.39 -4.91
C GLU A 117 -4.66 -5.44 -5.34
N LYS A 118 -4.36 -6.11 -6.45
CA LYS A 118 -3.01 -6.23 -6.94
C LYS A 118 -2.51 -4.94 -7.60
N ALA A 119 -3.36 -4.24 -8.36
CA ALA A 119 -3.03 -2.90 -8.82
C ALA A 119 -2.79 -1.94 -7.65
N LEU A 120 -3.62 -1.99 -6.62
CA LEU A 120 -3.45 -1.15 -5.43
C LEU A 120 -2.16 -1.47 -4.68
N SER A 121 -1.85 -2.76 -4.51
CA SER A 121 -0.60 -3.19 -3.88
C SER A 121 0.62 -2.72 -4.68
N ALA A 122 0.61 -2.85 -6.01
CA ALA A 122 1.69 -2.35 -6.87
C ALA A 122 1.83 -0.82 -6.80
N GLY A 123 0.70 -0.09 -6.80
CA GLY A 123 0.71 1.36 -6.61
C GLY A 123 1.24 1.79 -5.24
N ILE A 124 0.95 1.02 -4.18
CA ILE A 124 1.54 1.24 -2.84
C ILE A 124 3.06 1.00 -2.88
N ASP A 125 3.56 -0.06 -3.53
CA ASP A 125 5.00 -0.30 -3.67
C ASP A 125 5.70 0.87 -4.35
N ALA A 126 5.14 1.38 -5.44
CA ALA A 126 5.68 2.53 -6.15
C ALA A 126 5.62 3.82 -5.31
N ALA A 127 4.54 4.03 -4.53
CA ALA A 127 4.42 5.18 -3.63
C ALA A 127 5.45 5.13 -2.49
N LEU A 128 5.65 3.96 -1.89
CA LEU A 128 6.65 3.77 -0.83
C LEU A 128 8.06 4.04 -1.36
N LYS A 129 8.37 3.59 -2.57
CA LYS A 129 9.66 3.87 -3.22
C LYS A 129 9.91 5.37 -3.43
N ILE A 130 8.89 6.13 -3.82
CA ILE A 130 8.99 7.59 -3.98
C ILE A 130 9.28 8.29 -2.65
N LEU A 131 8.80 7.75 -1.52
CA LEU A 131 9.04 8.30 -0.18
C LEU A 131 10.40 7.92 0.41
N GLU A 132 11.07 6.91 -0.16
CA GLU A 132 12.43 6.48 0.22
C GLU A 132 13.53 7.31 -0.49
N ASP A 133 13.21 7.95 -1.62
CA ASP A 133 14.10 8.81 -2.43
C ASP A 133 14.16 10.27 -1.94
#